data_AF-A0A0E3BUQ5-F1
#
_entry.id   AF-A0A0E3BUQ5-F1
#
_cell.length_a   1.000
_cell.length_b   1.000
_cell.length_c   1.000
_cell.angle_alpha   90.00
_cell.angle_beta   90.00
_cell.angle_gamma   90.00
#
_symmetry.space_group_name_H-M   'P 1'
#
loop_
_entity.id
_entity.type
_entity.pdbx_description
1 polymer ?
#
loop_
_entity_poly.entity_id
_entity_poly.type
_entity_poly.pdbx_seq_one_letter_code
_entity_poly.pdbx_strand_id
1 'polypeptide(L)'
;MLGAAGGYRYAAAQGDAALATASAAWFGTQAKAADDARHQALAAAGRLVQQTLRANELEAQFDQAKTQHALEKKALLKRIDDVTTVYVPRPGAAPEPLPHCVFTTGFVREYNAAIGAGDVPGAAPASTADAAGQASQPTTGADAWLRESGLSQADILAHAGDYGQYCRDLGSQVNGLQDFVAMQADDSGTGGSTDGHH
;
A
#
# COMPACT_ATOMS: atom_id res chain seq x y z
N MET A 1 32.94 -73.65 44.48
CA MET A 1 32.63 -72.21 44.63
C MET A 1 33.27 -71.30 43.57
N LEU A 2 34.08 -71.77 42.61
CA LEU A 2 34.73 -70.88 41.63
C LEU A 2 33.85 -70.40 40.44
N GLY A 3 32.79 -71.13 40.09
CA GLY A 3 31.93 -70.76 38.95
C GLY A 3 31.09 -69.48 39.15
N ALA A 4 30.66 -69.21 40.39
CA ALA A 4 29.82 -68.06 40.70
C ALA A 4 30.57 -66.71 40.55
N ALA A 5 31.85 -66.67 40.94
CA ALA A 5 32.69 -65.48 40.82
C ALA A 5 33.02 -65.14 39.35
N GLY A 6 33.25 -66.16 38.50
CA GLY A 6 33.47 -65.97 37.07
C GLY A 6 32.21 -65.47 36.34
N GLY A 7 31.05 -66.04 36.66
CA GLY A 7 29.76 -65.61 36.10
C GLY A 7 29.39 -64.17 36.45
N TYR A 8 29.60 -63.77 37.71
CA TYR A 8 29.34 -62.38 38.14
C TYR A 8 30.21 -61.37 37.38
N ARG A 9 31.51 -61.63 37.24
CA ARG A 9 32.42 -60.73 36.50
C ARG A 9 32.07 -60.63 35.01
N TYR A 10 31.64 -61.73 34.41
CA TYR A 10 31.18 -61.74 33.02
C TYR A 10 29.89 -60.91 32.84
N ALA A 11 28.91 -61.09 33.73
CA ALA A 11 27.67 -60.32 33.70
C ALA A 11 27.90 -58.82 33.95
N ALA A 12 28.79 -58.47 34.88
CA ALA A 12 29.18 -57.08 35.15
C ALA A 12 29.81 -56.44 33.91
N ALA A 13 30.78 -57.12 33.27
CA ALA A 13 31.42 -56.62 32.05
C ALA A 13 30.42 -56.45 30.88
N GLN A 14 29.44 -57.35 30.76
CA GLN A 14 28.39 -57.24 29.75
C GLN A 14 27.44 -56.06 30.03
N GLY A 15 27.09 -55.83 31.30
CA GLY A 15 26.30 -54.67 31.73
C GLY A 15 27.01 -53.34 31.47
N ASP A 16 28.29 -53.26 31.81
CA ASP A 16 29.12 -52.07 31.57
C ASP A 16 29.25 -51.77 30.06
N ALA A 17 29.43 -52.81 29.23
CA ALA A 17 29.47 -52.67 27.78
C ALA A 17 28.11 -52.22 27.18
N ALA A 18 27.00 -52.74 27.70
CA ALA A 18 25.66 -52.33 27.28
C ALA A 18 25.38 -50.87 27.67
N LEU A 19 25.77 -50.46 28.88
CA LEU A 19 25.61 -49.07 29.35
C LEU A 19 26.48 -48.09 28.56
N ALA A 20 27.73 -48.47 28.26
CA ALA A 20 28.62 -47.67 27.41
C ALA A 20 28.04 -47.48 25.99
N THR A 21 27.48 -48.54 25.42
CA THR A 21 26.84 -48.47 24.09
C THR A 21 25.59 -47.59 24.10
N ALA A 22 24.72 -47.76 25.10
CA ALA A 22 23.49 -46.97 25.23
C ALA A 22 23.78 -45.49 25.48
N SER A 23 24.77 -45.17 26.31
CA SER A 23 25.18 -43.78 26.56
C SER A 23 25.80 -43.14 25.32
N ALA A 24 26.69 -43.84 24.61
CA ALA A 24 27.27 -43.34 23.36
C ALA A 24 26.18 -43.09 22.29
N ALA A 25 25.20 -43.99 22.15
CA ALA A 25 24.08 -43.79 21.25
C ALA A 25 23.24 -42.57 21.66
N TRP A 26 22.96 -42.41 22.95
CA TRP A 26 22.20 -41.27 23.48
C TRP A 26 22.93 -39.94 23.20
N PHE A 27 24.22 -39.83 23.54
CA PHE A 27 25.00 -38.62 23.26
C PHE A 27 25.12 -38.35 21.75
N GLY A 28 25.27 -39.39 20.93
CA GLY A 28 25.28 -39.26 19.47
C GLY A 28 23.97 -38.70 18.92
N THR A 29 22.83 -39.19 19.39
CA THR A 29 21.51 -38.65 19.01
C THR A 29 21.32 -37.22 19.49
N GLN A 30 21.77 -36.89 20.70
CA GLN A 30 21.67 -35.55 21.25
C GLN A 30 22.55 -34.56 20.49
N ALA A 31 23.78 -34.95 20.13
CA ALA A 31 24.67 -34.12 19.31
C ALA A 31 24.07 -33.84 17.93
N LYS A 32 23.54 -34.88 17.26
CA LYS A 32 22.88 -34.72 15.96
C LYS A 32 21.65 -33.80 16.05
N ALA A 33 20.81 -33.97 17.06
CA ALA A 33 19.65 -33.10 17.29
C ALA A 33 20.06 -31.64 17.54
N ALA A 34 21.16 -31.41 18.27
CA ALA A 34 21.69 -30.08 18.52
C ALA A 34 22.22 -29.42 17.23
N ASP A 35 22.89 -30.17 16.37
CA ASP A 35 23.40 -29.66 15.10
C ASP A 35 22.26 -29.38 14.10
N ASP A 36 21.29 -30.29 14.01
CA ASP A 36 20.09 -30.08 13.19
C ASP A 36 19.31 -28.84 13.66
N ALA A 37 19.16 -28.64 14.98
CA ALA A 37 18.53 -27.45 15.55
C ALA A 37 19.31 -26.16 15.23
N ARG A 38 20.66 -26.19 15.28
CA ARG A 38 21.50 -25.06 14.88
C ARG A 38 21.33 -24.71 13.41
N HIS A 39 21.35 -25.70 12.52
CA HIS A 39 21.14 -25.49 11.09
C HIS A 39 19.77 -24.88 10.79
N GLN A 40 18.71 -25.37 11.46
CA GLN A 40 17.38 -24.81 11.32
C GLN A 40 17.29 -23.37 11.84
N ALA A 41 17.93 -23.07 12.97
CA ALA A 41 17.98 -21.71 13.52
C ALA A 41 18.70 -20.74 12.59
N LEU A 42 19.84 -21.14 12.01
CA LEU A 42 20.57 -20.33 11.03
C LEU A 42 19.76 -20.11 9.75
N ALA A 43 19.08 -21.13 9.24
CA ALA A 43 18.21 -21.01 8.08
C ALA A 43 17.01 -20.09 8.35
N ALA A 44 16.41 -20.18 9.54
CA ALA A 44 15.32 -19.31 9.96
C ALA A 44 15.79 -17.85 10.12
N ALA A 45 16.95 -17.64 10.74
CA ALA A 45 17.56 -16.31 10.85
C ALA A 45 17.88 -15.72 9.47
N GLY A 46 18.41 -16.53 8.54
CA GLY A 46 18.65 -16.10 7.16
C GLY A 46 17.37 -15.67 6.45
N ARG A 47 16.28 -16.44 6.59
CA ARG A 47 14.97 -16.05 6.05
C ARG A 47 14.46 -14.74 6.64
N LEU A 48 14.59 -14.56 7.96
CA LEU A 48 14.16 -13.33 8.64
C LEU A 48 14.96 -12.12 8.13
N VAL A 49 16.28 -12.24 8.01
CA VAL A 49 17.13 -11.16 7.47
C VAL A 49 16.71 -10.79 6.05
N GLN A 50 16.47 -11.78 5.18
CA GLN A 50 15.99 -11.51 3.81
C GLN A 50 14.63 -10.82 3.79
N GLN A 51 13.71 -11.21 4.67
CA GLN A 51 12.42 -10.55 4.81
C GLN A 51 12.57 -9.09 5.26
N THR A 52 13.45 -8.82 6.23
CA THR A 52 13.76 -7.45 6.68
C THR A 52 14.38 -6.62 5.58
N LEU A 53 15.32 -7.15 4.81
CA LEU A 53 15.92 -6.44 3.69
C LEU A 53 14.88 -6.08 2.62
N ARG A 54 14.00 -7.03 2.29
CA ARG A 54 12.91 -6.80 1.34
C ARG A 54 11.90 -5.78 1.85
N ALA A 55 11.57 -5.82 3.15
CA ALA A 55 10.69 -4.85 3.78
C ALA A 55 11.29 -3.44 3.74
N ASN A 56 12.56 -3.30 4.12
CA ASN A 56 13.26 -2.01 4.10
C ASN A 56 13.35 -1.42 2.68
N GLU A 57 13.58 -2.24 1.66
CA GLU A 57 13.60 -1.80 0.26
C GLU A 57 12.21 -1.30 -0.18
N LEU A 58 11.15 -2.02 0.17
CA LEU A 58 9.78 -1.59 -0.12
C LEU A 58 9.42 -0.29 0.62
N GLU A 59 9.85 -0.13 1.87
CA GLU A 59 9.67 1.11 2.63
C GLU A 59 10.39 2.29 1.95
N ALA A 60 11.64 2.10 1.51
CA ALA A 60 12.39 3.13 0.79
C ALA A 60 11.72 3.53 -0.53
N GLN A 61 11.24 2.55 -1.31
CA GLN A 61 10.50 2.81 -2.55
C GLN A 61 9.18 3.56 -2.28
N PHE A 62 8.48 3.21 -1.21
CA PHE A 62 7.24 3.87 -0.81
C PHE A 62 7.47 5.32 -0.39
N ASP A 63 8.53 5.60 0.38
CA ASP A 63 8.88 6.96 0.80
C ASP A 63 9.34 7.82 -0.39
N GLN A 64 10.07 7.22 -1.35
CA GLN A 64 10.41 7.87 -2.61
C GLN A 64 9.14 8.22 -3.42
N ALA A 65 8.21 7.28 -3.56
CA ALA A 65 6.96 7.50 -4.29
C ALA A 65 6.13 8.62 -3.65
N LYS A 66 6.00 8.64 -2.31
CA LYS A 66 5.33 9.72 -1.58
C LYS A 66 5.96 11.08 -1.84
N THR A 67 7.29 11.14 -1.79
CA THR A 67 8.02 12.39 -2.03
C THR A 67 7.80 12.89 -3.45
N GLN A 68 7.86 11.99 -4.42
CA GLN A 68 7.60 12.28 -5.83
C GLN A 68 6.18 12.81 -6.03
N HIS A 69 5.16 12.15 -5.48
CA HIS A 69 3.77 12.61 -5.57
C HIS A 69 3.56 13.97 -4.91
N ALA A 70 4.21 14.24 -3.78
CA ALA A 70 4.13 15.55 -3.13
C ALA A 70 4.74 16.67 -4.00
N LEU A 71 5.86 16.39 -4.67
CA LEU A 71 6.49 17.33 -5.61
C LEU A 71 5.61 17.55 -6.84
N GLU A 72 5.04 16.49 -7.41
CA GLU A 72 4.12 16.55 -8.55
C GLU A 72 2.88 17.36 -8.22
N LYS A 73 2.29 17.14 -7.04
CA LYS A 73 1.15 17.92 -6.55
C LYS A 73 1.50 19.40 -6.41
N LYS A 74 2.65 19.72 -5.80
CA LYS A 74 3.11 21.12 -5.68
C LYS A 74 3.33 21.77 -7.05
N ALA A 75 3.93 21.05 -7.99
CA ALA A 75 4.15 21.54 -9.35
C ALA A 75 2.82 21.74 -10.11
N LEU A 76 1.84 20.84 -9.91
CA LEU A 76 0.50 20.99 -10.47
C LEU A 76 -0.20 22.22 -9.92
N LEU A 77 -0.20 22.41 -8.59
CA LEU A 77 -0.79 23.59 -7.96
C LEU A 77 -0.16 24.89 -8.47
N LYS A 78 1.17 24.92 -8.64
CA LYS A 78 1.85 26.09 -9.22
C LYS A 78 1.41 26.36 -10.66
N ARG A 79 1.33 25.35 -11.52
CA ARG A 79 0.87 25.54 -12.90
C ARG A 79 -0.58 25.99 -12.95
N ILE A 80 -1.42 25.53 -12.03
CA ILE A 80 -2.80 25.99 -11.89
C ILE A 80 -2.80 27.49 -11.55
N ASP A 81 -2.04 27.90 -10.53
CA ASP A 81 -1.92 29.31 -10.13
C ASP A 81 -1.45 30.20 -11.29
N ASP A 82 -0.43 29.75 -12.04
CA ASP A 82 0.11 30.46 -13.20
C ASP A 82 -0.96 30.67 -14.30
N VAL A 83 -1.85 29.69 -14.56
CA VAL A 83 -2.89 29.81 -15.60
C VAL A 83 -4.19 30.46 -15.15
N THR A 84 -4.41 30.60 -13.83
CA THR A 84 -5.62 31.23 -13.29
C THR A 84 -5.42 32.67 -12.83
N THR A 85 -4.19 33.18 -12.83
CA THR A 85 -3.88 34.53 -12.32
C THR A 85 -3.71 35.57 -13.43
N VAL A 86 -3.13 35.19 -14.58
CA VAL A 86 -2.84 36.13 -15.67
C VAL A 86 -3.22 35.57 -17.04
N TYR A 87 -3.60 36.43 -17.97
CA TYR A 87 -3.83 36.08 -19.37
C TYR A 87 -3.13 37.07 -20.30
N VAL A 88 -2.79 36.60 -21.51
CA VAL A 88 -2.21 37.44 -22.56
C VAL A 88 -3.29 37.65 -23.64
N PRO A 89 -3.83 38.87 -23.80
CA PRO A 89 -4.98 39.12 -24.67
C PRO A 89 -4.66 38.98 -26.18
N ARG A 90 -3.39 39.18 -26.56
CA ARG A 90 -2.90 39.01 -27.95
C ARG A 90 -1.42 38.64 -27.95
N PRO A 91 -0.93 37.90 -28.96
CA PRO A 91 0.49 37.55 -29.06
C PRO A 91 1.38 38.81 -29.00
N GLY A 92 2.33 38.84 -28.07
CA GLY A 92 3.24 39.98 -27.85
C GLY A 92 2.72 41.08 -26.92
N ALA A 93 1.49 40.98 -26.40
CA ALA A 93 0.98 41.87 -25.36
C ALA A 93 1.53 41.51 -23.97
N ALA A 94 1.53 42.49 -23.06
CA ALA A 94 1.87 42.23 -21.66
C ALA A 94 0.79 41.36 -20.99
N PRO A 95 1.16 40.49 -20.02
CA PRO A 95 0.18 39.75 -19.22
C PRO A 95 -0.71 40.69 -18.41
N GLU A 96 -2.01 40.45 -18.43
CA GLU A 96 -3.03 41.17 -17.66
C GLU A 96 -3.64 40.24 -16.59
N PRO A 97 -4.07 40.75 -15.42
CA PRO A 97 -4.77 39.94 -14.43
C PRO A 97 -6.04 39.32 -15.00
N LEU A 98 -6.30 38.04 -14.68
CA LEU A 98 -7.50 37.35 -15.14
C LEU A 98 -8.75 38.00 -14.52
N PRO A 99 -9.82 38.26 -15.29
CA PRO A 99 -11.07 38.75 -14.74
C PRO A 99 -11.68 37.73 -13.77
N HIS A 100 -12.35 38.23 -12.72
CA HIS A 100 -12.95 37.40 -11.67
C HIS A 100 -13.95 36.39 -12.27
N CYS A 101 -13.66 35.10 -12.11
CA CYS A 101 -14.52 34.01 -12.58
C CYS A 101 -15.46 33.59 -11.43
N VAL A 102 -16.76 33.78 -11.63
CA VAL A 102 -17.78 33.47 -10.61
C VAL A 102 -18.40 32.11 -10.91
N PHE A 103 -18.23 31.16 -9.99
CA PHE A 103 -19.01 29.92 -9.98
C PHE A 103 -20.18 30.07 -9.01
N THR A 104 -21.37 29.64 -9.44
CA THR A 104 -22.55 29.69 -8.57
C THR A 104 -22.67 28.43 -7.73
N THR A 105 -23.38 28.50 -6.61
CA THR A 105 -23.74 27.32 -5.79
C THR A 105 -24.50 26.27 -6.61
N GLY A 106 -25.33 26.69 -7.58
CA GLY A 106 -25.99 25.81 -8.53
C GLY A 106 -25.01 25.08 -9.46
N PHE A 107 -23.98 25.76 -9.96
CA PHE A 107 -22.91 25.12 -10.74
C PHE A 107 -22.20 24.03 -9.93
N VAL A 108 -21.86 24.31 -8.66
CA VAL A 108 -21.18 23.34 -7.79
C VAL A 108 -22.04 22.11 -7.53
N ARG A 109 -23.37 22.29 -7.37
CA ARG A 109 -24.30 21.17 -7.23
C ARG A 109 -24.25 20.25 -8.45
N GLU A 110 -24.39 20.82 -9.65
CA GLU A 110 -24.36 20.04 -10.90
C GLU A 110 -22.98 19.41 -11.15
N TYR A 111 -21.90 20.11 -10.80
CA TYR A 111 -20.54 19.58 -10.85
C TYR A 111 -20.38 18.34 -9.97
N ASN A 112 -20.80 18.41 -8.71
CA ASN A 112 -20.73 17.29 -7.77
C ASN A 112 -21.60 16.12 -8.21
N ALA A 113 -22.79 16.39 -8.74
CA ALA A 113 -23.65 15.36 -9.31
C ALA A 113 -22.97 14.65 -10.50
N ALA A 114 -22.31 15.42 -11.39
CA ALA A 114 -21.64 14.89 -12.57
C ALA A 114 -20.43 13.99 -12.25
N ILE A 115 -19.68 14.27 -11.19
CA ILE A 115 -18.55 13.43 -10.73
C ILE A 115 -19.01 12.24 -9.85
N GLY A 116 -20.32 12.06 -9.67
CA GLY A 116 -20.88 10.99 -8.85
C GLY A 116 -20.80 11.22 -7.34
N ALA A 117 -20.50 12.46 -6.91
CA ALA A 117 -20.48 12.87 -5.50
C ALA A 117 -21.87 13.33 -4.99
N GLY A 118 -22.94 12.98 -5.71
CA GLY A 118 -24.31 13.50 -5.49
C GLY A 118 -24.94 13.12 -4.15
N ASP A 119 -25.48 14.13 -3.48
CA ASP A 119 -26.38 14.17 -2.31
C ASP A 119 -26.03 13.28 -1.11
N VAL A 120 -25.07 13.74 -0.28
CA VAL A 120 -25.14 13.48 1.17
C VAL A 120 -26.15 14.48 1.74
N PRO A 121 -27.33 14.06 2.22
CA PRO A 121 -28.27 14.97 2.86
C PRO A 121 -27.61 15.56 4.11
N GLY A 122 -27.33 16.86 4.10
CA GLY A 122 -26.73 17.56 5.24
C GLY A 122 -25.21 17.70 5.24
N ALA A 123 -24.51 17.40 4.14
CA ALA A 123 -23.13 17.84 3.99
C ALA A 123 -23.12 19.37 3.83
N ALA A 124 -22.97 20.07 4.96
CA ALA A 124 -22.54 21.45 4.97
C ALA A 124 -21.33 21.60 4.03
N PRO A 125 -21.21 22.71 3.27
CA PRO A 125 -20.06 22.92 2.43
C PRO A 125 -18.81 22.71 3.30
N ALA A 126 -17.87 21.91 2.82
CA ALA A 126 -16.55 21.80 3.43
C ALA A 126 -15.92 23.19 3.33
N SER A 127 -16.21 24.01 4.34
CA SER A 127 -15.60 25.31 4.54
C SER A 127 -14.13 25.03 4.76
N THR A 128 -13.33 25.25 3.74
CA THR A 128 -11.93 25.57 3.93
C THR A 128 -11.90 26.72 4.91
N ALA A 129 -11.36 26.44 6.10
CA ALA A 129 -11.15 27.42 7.13
C ALA A 129 -10.25 28.53 6.57
N ASP A 130 -10.85 29.67 6.25
CA ASP A 130 -10.30 31.03 6.35
C ASP A 130 -11.24 32.04 5.65
N ALA A 131 -12.43 32.24 6.21
CA ALA A 131 -13.24 33.42 5.94
C ALA A 131 -14.16 33.69 7.13
N ALA A 132 -13.59 34.21 8.22
CA ALA A 132 -14.36 34.85 9.27
C ALA A 132 -14.98 36.15 8.70
N GLY A 133 -16.22 36.07 8.19
CA GLY A 133 -16.91 37.24 7.65
C GLY A 133 -18.34 36.97 7.21
N GLN A 134 -19.30 37.34 8.06
CA GLN A 134 -20.74 37.48 7.81
C GLN A 134 -21.56 36.22 7.48
N ALA A 135 -22.07 35.60 8.54
CA ALA A 135 -23.30 34.82 8.48
C ALA A 135 -24.48 35.71 8.05
N SER A 136 -24.88 35.61 6.77
CA SER A 136 -26.18 36.12 6.31
C SER A 136 -27.14 34.95 6.12
N GLN A 137 -28.31 35.08 6.76
CA GLN A 137 -29.43 34.14 6.86
C GLN A 137 -29.84 33.45 5.53
N PRO A 138 -30.46 32.25 5.57
CA PRO A 138 -30.83 31.51 4.38
C PRO A 138 -32.11 32.12 3.76
N THR A 139 -31.95 32.85 2.68
CA THR A 139 -33.08 33.17 1.79
C THR A 139 -33.33 31.97 0.89
N THR A 140 -34.34 31.18 1.22
CA THR A 140 -34.90 30.14 0.35
C THR A 140 -35.62 30.83 -0.82
N GLY A 141 -34.88 31.15 -1.87
CA GLY A 141 -35.37 31.68 -3.14
C GLY A 141 -34.45 31.23 -4.28
N ALA A 142 -34.92 31.23 -5.52
CA ALA A 142 -34.15 30.82 -6.70
C ALA A 142 -32.75 31.49 -6.77
N ASP A 143 -32.62 32.69 -6.20
CA ASP A 143 -31.38 33.44 -6.11
C ASP A 143 -30.30 32.76 -5.26
N ALA A 144 -30.65 31.87 -4.33
CA ALA A 144 -29.68 31.13 -3.51
C ALA A 144 -28.75 30.24 -4.35
N TRP A 145 -29.25 29.71 -5.48
CA TRP A 145 -28.50 28.89 -6.43
C TRP A 145 -27.61 29.71 -7.37
N LEU A 146 -27.88 31.02 -7.47
CA LEU A 146 -27.13 31.96 -8.30
C LEU A 146 -26.08 32.73 -7.48
N ARG A 147 -26.03 32.53 -6.16
CA ARG A 147 -24.99 33.09 -5.31
C ARG A 147 -23.64 32.49 -5.66
N GLU A 148 -22.61 33.32 -5.56
CA GLU A 148 -21.23 32.91 -5.68
C GLU A 148 -20.90 31.85 -4.62
N SER A 149 -20.29 30.75 -5.05
CA SER A 149 -19.93 29.62 -4.21
C SER A 149 -18.64 29.83 -3.41
N GLY A 150 -17.86 30.84 -3.78
CA GLY A 150 -16.53 31.10 -3.23
C GLY A 150 -15.43 30.19 -3.79
N LEU A 151 -15.76 29.29 -4.73
CA LEU A 151 -14.76 28.50 -5.45
C LEU A 151 -14.11 29.33 -6.55
N SER A 152 -12.79 29.17 -6.69
CA SER A 152 -12.01 29.74 -7.78
C SER A 152 -11.83 28.76 -8.93
N GLN A 153 -11.36 29.25 -10.08
CA GLN A 153 -10.97 28.40 -11.20
C GLN A 153 -9.82 27.43 -10.81
N ALA A 154 -8.96 27.86 -9.89
CA ALA A 154 -7.87 27.05 -9.39
C ALA A 154 -8.38 25.82 -8.61
N ASP A 155 -9.43 25.99 -7.81
CA ASP A 155 -10.02 24.90 -7.02
C ASP A 155 -10.62 23.81 -7.92
N ILE A 156 -11.35 24.21 -8.97
CA ILE A 156 -11.95 23.27 -9.94
C ILE A 156 -10.88 22.51 -10.71
N LEU A 157 -9.80 23.20 -11.15
CA LEU A 157 -8.69 22.54 -11.85
C LEU A 157 -7.88 21.62 -10.95
N ALA A 158 -7.66 22.00 -9.69
CA ALA A 158 -6.99 21.17 -8.70
C ALA A 158 -7.79 19.90 -8.45
N HIS A 159 -9.10 20.03 -8.25
CA HIS A 159 -9.98 18.87 -8.11
C HIS A 159 -9.98 17.98 -9.36
N ALA A 160 -10.07 18.53 -10.56
CA ALA A 160 -10.03 17.74 -11.80
C ALA A 160 -8.70 16.97 -11.96
N GLY A 161 -7.58 17.58 -11.55
CA GLY A 161 -6.28 16.93 -11.52
C GLY A 161 -6.21 15.77 -10.52
N ASP A 162 -6.67 15.99 -9.29
CA ASP A 162 -6.73 14.98 -8.23
C ASP A 162 -7.68 13.83 -8.63
N TYR A 163 -8.85 14.13 -9.20
CA TYR A 163 -9.81 13.14 -9.69
C TYR A 163 -9.26 12.32 -10.87
N GLY A 164 -8.56 12.97 -11.81
CA GLY A 164 -7.89 12.28 -12.92
C GLY A 164 -6.79 11.33 -12.43
N GLN A 165 -6.08 11.68 -11.36
CA GLN A 165 -5.11 10.78 -10.72
C GLN A 165 -5.81 9.58 -10.09
N TYR A 166 -6.88 9.81 -9.32
CA TYR A 166 -7.69 8.74 -8.73
C TYR A 166 -8.18 7.72 -9.77
N CYS A 167 -8.70 8.18 -10.92
CA CYS A 167 -9.13 7.27 -11.99
C CYS A 167 -7.99 6.43 -12.56
N ARG A 168 -6.78 6.98 -12.71
CA ARG A 168 -5.60 6.24 -13.19
C ARG A 168 -5.15 5.20 -12.16
N ASP A 169 -5.17 5.55 -10.88
CA ASP A 169 -4.82 4.64 -9.78
C ASP A 169 -5.81 3.48 -9.66
N LEU A 170 -7.11 3.74 -9.88
CA LEU A 170 -8.11 2.68 -9.94
C LEU A 170 -7.88 1.76 -11.14
N GLY A 171 -7.53 2.33 -12.31
CA GLY A 171 -7.18 1.56 -13.51
C GLY A 171 -5.97 0.65 -13.31
N SER A 172 -4.92 1.14 -12.63
CA SER A 172 -3.73 0.32 -12.35
C SER A 172 -4.02 -0.82 -11.37
N GLN A 173 -4.86 -0.60 -10.36
CA GLN A 173 -5.32 -1.64 -9.44
C GLN A 173 -6.12 -2.74 -10.15
N VAL A 174 -7.06 -2.37 -11.02
CA VAL A 174 -7.86 -3.35 -11.80
C VAL A 174 -6.96 -4.19 -12.70
N ASN A 175 -6.02 -3.57 -13.41
CA ASN A 175 -5.09 -4.30 -14.27
C ASN A 175 -4.22 -5.27 -13.45
N GLY A 176 -3.70 -4.83 -12.30
CA GLY A 176 -2.92 -5.70 -11.42
C GLY A 176 -3.71 -6.91 -10.90
N LEU A 177 -5.01 -6.75 -10.64
CA LEU A 177 -5.90 -7.86 -10.27
C LEU A 177 -6.14 -8.82 -11.45
N GLN A 178 -6.30 -8.30 -12.66
CA GLN A 178 -6.45 -9.13 -13.86
C GLN A 178 -5.20 -9.96 -14.13
N ASP A 179 -4.01 -9.35 -14.02
CA ASP A 179 -2.73 -10.03 -14.18
C ASP A 179 -2.55 -11.12 -13.13
N PHE A 180 -2.92 -10.84 -11.87
CA PHE A 180 -2.86 -11.83 -10.79
C PHE A 180 -3.78 -13.03 -11.06
N VAL A 181 -5.02 -12.79 -11.50
CA VAL A 181 -5.97 -13.86 -11.83
C VAL A 181 -5.48 -14.68 -13.03
N ALA A 182 -4.92 -14.03 -14.06
CA ALA A 182 -4.31 -14.72 -15.20
C ALA A 182 -3.13 -15.61 -14.78
N MET A 183 -2.26 -15.12 -13.90
CA MET A 183 -1.12 -15.88 -13.40
C MET A 183 -1.53 -17.09 -12.55
N GLN A 184 -2.62 -17.01 -11.79
CA GLN A 184 -3.16 -18.17 -11.06
C GLN A 184 -3.81 -19.22 -11.98
N ALA A 185 -4.39 -18.80 -13.11
CA ALA A 185 -4.95 -19.71 -14.11
C ALA A 185 -3.83 -20.52 -14.82
N ASP A 186 -2.67 -19.91 -15.06
CA ASP A 186 -1.52 -20.60 -15.68
C ASP A 186 -0.82 -21.58 -14.71
N ASP A 187 -0.73 -21.24 -13.42
CA ASP A 187 -0.15 -22.12 -12.39
C ASP A 187 -1.04 -23.35 -12.09
N SER A 188 -2.36 -23.22 -12.27
CA SER A 188 -3.30 -24.34 -12.14
C SER A 188 -3.38 -25.24 -13.39
N GLY A 189 -2.86 -24.80 -14.54
CA GLY A 189 -2.81 -25.58 -15.80
C GLY A 189 -1.60 -26.51 -15.94
N THR A 190 -0.53 -26.34 -15.14
CA THR A 190 0.72 -27.10 -15.28
C THR A 190 0.86 -28.28 -14.29
N GLY A 191 -0.09 -28.47 -13.36
CA GLY A 191 -0.10 -29.58 -12.40
C GLY A 191 -0.71 -30.91 -12.90
N GLY A 192 -1.15 -30.98 -14.16
CA GLY A 192 -1.96 -32.07 -14.69
C GLY A 192 -1.33 -32.85 -15.85
N SER A 193 -0.01 -33.07 -15.87
CA SER A 193 0.58 -34.02 -16.83
C SER A 193 1.94 -34.55 -16.37
N THR A 194 1.92 -35.62 -15.58
CA THR A 194 2.99 -36.62 -15.60
C THR A 194 2.39 -38.02 -15.53
N ASP A 195 2.21 -38.55 -16.73
CA ASP A 195 2.34 -39.95 -17.14
C ASP A 195 2.05 -41.05 -16.12
N GLY A 196 0.92 -41.72 -16.36
CA GLY A 196 0.94 -43.16 -16.32
C GLY A 196 1.54 -43.70 -17.62
N HIS A 197 2.62 -44.47 -17.54
CA HIS A 197 2.80 -45.67 -18.36
C HIS A 197 3.99 -46.53 -17.89
N HIS A 198 3.65 -47.81 -17.67
CA HIS A 198 4.45 -49.03 -17.74
C HIS A 198 5.56 -49.31 -16.72
#